data_AF-A0A531A1Q3-F1
#
_entry.id   AF-A0A531A1Q3-F1
#
_cell.length_a   1.000
_cell.length_b   1.000
_cell.length_c   1.000
_cell.angle_alpha   90.00
_cell.angle_beta   90.00
_cell.angle_gamma   90.00
#
_symmetry.space_group_name_H-M   'P 1'
#
loop_
_entity.id
_entity.type
_entity.pdbx_description
1 polymer ?
#
loop_
_entity_poly.entity_id
_entity_poly.type
_entity_poly.pdbx_seq_one_letter_code
_entity_poly.pdbx_strand_id
1 'polypeptide(L)'
;YKTFIPGTESWLDVNNNRAFLAGELGVIANGISVYNTAKTNKDNDPKLAEIAKDMRTTSLPIGPVGKSVELFQVTTAVIFDYTPYPNAAKAYLQFMFEEQQMAEWITSSAGYCCQTLKAFDNNPVWTADPNNAAYAKASATLRPNGYAGPLGYASAATMADYVLVDMFAKAVTGQATPQEAVEEAEKRANRYYRV
;
A
#
# COMPACT_ATOMS: atom_id res chain seq x y z
N TYR A 1 -5.88 23.45 1.61
CA TYR A 1 -6.74 22.27 1.30
C TYR A 1 -8.19 22.57 1.66
N LYS A 2 -9.20 22.17 0.85
CA LYS A 2 -10.63 22.36 1.18
C LYS A 2 -11.23 21.22 2.02
N THR A 3 -10.67 20.01 1.89
CA THR A 3 -11.24 18.76 2.43
C THR A 3 -10.26 17.97 3.31
N PHE A 4 -8.99 18.37 3.38
CA PHE A 4 -7.99 17.74 4.25
C PHE A 4 -7.80 18.56 5.51
N ILE A 5 -7.51 17.88 6.63
CA ILE A 5 -7.26 18.54 7.92
C ILE A 5 -5.85 19.18 7.95
N PRO A 6 -5.64 20.22 8.77
CA PRO A 6 -4.33 20.88 8.89
C PRO A 6 -3.20 19.93 9.30
N GLY A 7 -2.00 20.13 8.75
CA GLY A 7 -0.81 19.34 9.07
C GLY A 7 -0.67 18.06 8.26
N THR A 8 -1.66 17.68 7.44
CA THR A 8 -1.61 16.46 6.62
C THR A 8 -0.41 16.39 5.68
N GLU A 9 0.14 17.54 5.27
CA GLU A 9 1.30 17.64 4.38
C GLU A 9 2.60 17.17 5.04
N SER A 10 2.61 17.05 6.37
CA SER A 10 3.76 16.60 7.16
C SER A 10 3.64 15.16 7.65
N TRP A 11 2.57 14.47 7.25
CA TRP A 11 2.25 13.14 7.77
C TRP A 11 3.09 12.04 7.12
N LEU A 12 3.40 11.03 7.93
CA LEU A 12 3.83 9.71 7.49
C LEU A 12 2.62 8.77 7.46
N ASP A 13 2.80 7.58 6.88
CA ASP A 13 1.77 6.55 6.76
C ASP A 13 1.08 6.25 8.11
N VAL A 14 1.81 6.22 9.22
CA VAL A 14 1.24 5.94 10.55
C VAL A 14 0.32 7.05 11.08
N ASN A 15 0.45 8.27 10.59
CA ASN A 15 -0.34 9.40 11.05
C ASN A 15 -1.80 9.29 10.56
N ASN A 16 -2.02 8.82 9.33
CA ASN A 16 -3.38 8.67 8.80
C ASN A 16 -4.21 7.65 9.63
N ASN A 17 -3.59 6.56 10.10
CA ASN A 17 -4.22 5.57 10.96
C ASN A 17 -4.66 6.17 12.28
N ARG A 18 -3.77 6.94 12.90
CA ARG A 18 -4.03 7.58 14.18
C ARG A 18 -5.17 8.59 14.06
N ALA A 19 -5.15 9.44 13.04
CA ALA A 19 -6.20 10.43 12.80
C ALA A 19 -7.56 9.77 12.49
N PHE A 20 -7.56 8.69 11.69
CA PHE A 20 -8.79 7.93 11.42
C PHE A 20 -9.35 7.27 12.68
N LEU A 21 -8.52 6.60 13.47
CA LEU A 21 -8.94 5.95 14.73
C LEU A 21 -9.30 6.95 15.83
N ALA A 22 -8.83 8.20 15.74
CA ALA A 22 -9.26 9.31 16.59
C ALA A 22 -10.63 9.90 16.17
N GLY A 23 -11.20 9.46 15.04
CA GLY A 23 -12.46 9.97 14.51
C GLY A 23 -12.32 11.31 13.75
N GLU A 24 -11.10 11.71 13.39
CA GLU A 24 -10.84 12.98 12.69
C GLU A 24 -11.02 12.86 11.17
N LEU A 25 -10.98 11.63 10.64
CA LEU A 25 -11.08 11.33 9.21
C LEU A 25 -12.25 10.38 8.94
N GLY A 26 -13.01 10.64 7.88
CA GLY A 26 -14.06 9.74 7.41
C GLY A 26 -13.59 8.69 6.40
N VAL A 27 -12.43 8.90 5.76
CA VAL A 27 -11.88 7.99 4.74
C VAL A 27 -10.36 8.11 4.70
N ILE A 28 -9.68 6.98 4.49
CA ILE A 28 -8.24 6.90 4.25
C ILE A 28 -7.96 5.87 3.15
N ALA A 29 -6.85 6.06 2.42
CA ALA A 29 -6.30 5.02 1.56
C ALA A 29 -5.20 4.28 2.33
N ASN A 30 -5.52 3.08 2.84
CA ASN A 30 -4.56 2.27 3.59
C ASN A 30 -4.87 0.76 3.52
N GLY A 31 -3.89 -0.06 3.88
CA GLY A 31 -4.05 -1.49 4.11
C GLY A 31 -4.96 -1.83 5.29
N ILE A 32 -5.27 -3.13 5.45
CA ILE A 32 -6.18 -3.65 6.48
C ILE A 32 -5.74 -3.39 7.94
N SER A 33 -4.50 -2.94 8.16
CA SER A 33 -3.92 -2.75 9.51
C SER A 33 -4.72 -1.83 10.42
N VAL A 34 -5.40 -0.81 9.87
CA VAL A 34 -6.26 0.11 10.64
C VAL A 34 -7.47 -0.62 11.20
N TYR A 35 -8.13 -1.42 10.36
CA TYR A 35 -9.23 -2.27 10.75
C TYR A 35 -8.79 -3.30 11.79
N ASN A 36 -7.66 -3.99 11.55
CA ASN A 36 -7.12 -4.97 12.47
C ASN A 36 -6.76 -4.34 13.83
N THR A 37 -6.25 -3.10 13.85
CA THR A 37 -5.99 -2.37 15.10
C THR A 37 -7.28 -2.11 15.87
N ALA A 38 -8.32 -1.59 15.20
CA ALA A 38 -9.62 -1.33 15.82
C ALA A 38 -10.31 -2.62 16.30
N LYS A 39 -10.24 -3.69 15.51
CA LYS A 39 -10.82 -5.00 15.81
C LYS A 39 -10.12 -5.71 16.96
N THR A 40 -8.79 -5.68 16.97
CA THR A 40 -7.99 -6.29 18.04
C THR A 40 -8.24 -5.58 19.36
N ASN A 41 -8.42 -4.25 19.33
CA ASN A 41 -8.79 -3.41 20.47
C ASN A 41 -8.04 -3.80 21.76
N LYS A 42 -6.70 -3.86 21.69
CA LYS A 42 -5.84 -4.43 22.75
C LYS A 42 -6.07 -3.83 24.14
N ASP A 43 -6.49 -2.55 24.18
CA ASP A 43 -6.69 -1.77 25.39
C ASP A 43 -8.18 -1.74 25.82
N ASN A 44 -9.05 -2.50 25.15
CA ASN A 44 -10.50 -2.56 25.36
C ASN A 44 -11.20 -1.19 25.34
N ASP A 45 -10.78 -0.29 24.44
CA ASP A 45 -11.40 1.03 24.27
C ASP A 45 -12.78 0.87 23.61
N PRO A 46 -13.89 1.28 24.26
CA PRO A 46 -15.22 1.22 23.67
C PRO A 46 -15.33 1.98 22.34
N LYS A 47 -14.57 3.08 22.16
CA LYS A 47 -14.58 3.87 20.92
C LYS A 47 -14.03 3.09 19.74
N LEU A 48 -12.94 2.34 19.94
CA LEU A 48 -12.37 1.49 18.90
C LEU A 48 -13.32 0.34 18.53
N ALA A 49 -14.07 -0.19 19.50
CA ALA A 49 -15.07 -1.21 19.23
C ALA A 49 -16.22 -0.67 18.35
N GLU A 50 -16.69 0.56 18.59
CA GLU A 50 -17.70 1.21 17.75
C GLU A 50 -17.15 1.53 16.35
N ILE A 51 -15.93 2.07 16.26
CA ILE A 51 -15.27 2.32 14.97
C ILE A 51 -15.11 1.01 14.18
N ALA A 52 -14.69 -0.09 14.81
CA ALA A 52 -14.53 -1.37 14.13
C ALA A 52 -15.86 -1.91 13.56
N LYS A 53 -16.99 -1.70 14.25
CA LYS A 53 -18.32 -2.11 13.77
C LYS A 53 -18.77 -1.30 12.55
N ASP A 54 -18.44 0.00 12.52
CA ASP A 54 -18.86 0.92 11.47
C ASP A 54 -17.92 0.92 10.25
N MET A 55 -16.65 0.56 10.45
CA MET A 55 -15.63 0.60 9.39
C MET A 55 -15.96 -0.36 8.25
N ARG A 56 -15.81 0.14 7.02
CA ARG A 56 -15.87 -0.67 5.79
C ARG A 56 -14.63 -0.44 4.94
N THR A 57 -14.21 -1.47 4.22
CA THR A 57 -13.10 -1.40 3.27
C THR A 57 -13.62 -1.64 1.85
N THR A 58 -12.98 -0.99 0.88
CA THR A 58 -13.28 -1.13 -0.54
C THR A 58 -12.03 -0.82 -1.35
N SER A 59 -11.96 -1.34 -2.57
CA SER A 59 -10.98 -0.90 -3.56
C SER A 59 -11.15 0.58 -3.88
N LEU A 60 -10.05 1.23 -4.31
CA LEU A 60 -10.07 2.62 -4.72
C LEU A 60 -10.98 2.83 -5.95
N PRO A 61 -11.61 4.01 -6.10
CA PRO A 61 -12.44 4.32 -7.25
C PRO A 61 -11.70 4.16 -8.58
N ILE A 62 -12.41 3.70 -9.61
CA ILE A 62 -11.86 3.59 -10.97
C ILE A 62 -11.64 4.99 -11.54
N GLY A 63 -10.39 5.30 -11.84
CA GLY A 63 -9.99 6.56 -12.44
C GLY A 63 -10.23 6.64 -13.97
N PRO A 64 -9.76 7.71 -14.62
CA PRO A 64 -10.01 8.02 -16.03
C PRO A 64 -9.55 6.94 -17.02
N VAL A 65 -8.64 6.06 -16.63
CA VAL A 65 -8.13 4.95 -17.47
C VAL A 65 -9.05 3.73 -17.49
N GLY A 66 -10.20 3.77 -16.79
CA GLY A 66 -11.24 2.74 -16.84
C GLY A 66 -10.88 1.42 -16.16
N LYS A 67 -9.78 1.38 -15.41
CA LYS A 67 -9.33 0.20 -14.65
C LYS A 67 -8.99 0.61 -13.22
N SER A 68 -9.22 -0.28 -12.27
CA SER A 68 -8.68 -0.11 -10.91
C SER A 68 -7.15 -0.21 -10.97
N VAL A 69 -6.49 0.78 -10.37
CA VAL A 69 -5.04 0.86 -10.25
C VAL A 69 -4.72 1.31 -8.84
N GLU A 70 -4.06 0.44 -8.10
CA GLU A 70 -3.67 0.68 -6.72
C GLU A 70 -2.19 0.37 -6.55
N LEU A 71 -1.54 1.17 -5.71
CA LEU A 71 -0.16 0.91 -5.30
C LEU A 71 -0.21 0.09 -4.01
N PHE A 72 0.45 -1.07 -4.04
CA PHE A 72 0.62 -1.91 -2.86
C PHE A 72 2.11 -2.05 -2.54
N GLN A 73 2.42 -2.10 -1.25
CA GLN A 73 3.78 -2.39 -0.80
C GLN A 73 4.10 -3.86 -1.10
N VAL A 74 5.24 -4.10 -1.75
CA VAL A 74 5.74 -5.45 -2.03
C VAL A 74 6.97 -5.73 -1.19
N THR A 75 6.90 -6.78 -0.37
CA THR A 75 8.08 -7.37 0.27
C THR A 75 8.65 -8.42 -0.67
N THR A 76 9.94 -8.32 -0.99
CA THR A 76 10.63 -9.28 -1.86
C THR A 76 11.58 -10.14 -1.05
N ALA A 77 11.58 -11.45 -1.30
CA ALA A 77 12.60 -12.35 -0.79
C ALA A 77 13.78 -12.40 -1.77
N VAL A 78 15.00 -12.20 -1.27
CA VAL A 78 16.22 -12.20 -2.08
C VAL A 78 17.20 -13.22 -1.49
N ILE A 79 17.73 -14.09 -2.34
CA ILE A 79 18.85 -14.98 -1.99
C ILE A 79 20.12 -14.32 -2.52
N PHE A 80 21.05 -14.02 -1.62
CA PHE A 80 22.36 -13.48 -2.01
C PHE A 80 23.23 -14.57 -2.62
N ASP A 81 23.86 -14.27 -3.76
CA ASP A 81 24.69 -15.23 -4.51
C ASP A 81 25.91 -15.74 -3.74
N TYR A 82 26.39 -14.97 -2.76
CA TYR A 82 27.52 -15.37 -1.91
C TYR A 82 27.14 -16.34 -0.77
N THR A 83 25.88 -16.74 -0.64
CA THR A 83 25.47 -17.69 0.39
C THR A 83 26.18 -19.04 0.18
N PRO A 84 26.76 -19.65 1.23
CA PRO A 84 27.34 -21.00 1.12
C PRO A 84 26.25 -22.09 1.00
N TYR A 85 24.96 -21.75 1.19
CA TYR A 85 23.85 -22.71 1.20
C TYR A 85 22.72 -22.35 0.21
N PRO A 86 23.00 -22.19 -1.10
CA PRO A 86 22.01 -21.68 -2.06
C PRO A 86 20.81 -22.63 -2.24
N ASN A 87 21.03 -23.93 -2.18
CA ASN A 87 19.95 -24.91 -2.32
C ASN A 87 19.05 -24.97 -1.08
N ALA A 88 19.60 -24.79 0.12
CA ALA A 88 18.80 -24.72 1.34
C ALA A 88 17.92 -23.46 1.36
N ALA A 89 18.47 -22.32 0.95
CA ALA A 89 17.71 -21.07 0.84
C ALA A 89 16.57 -21.19 -0.18
N LYS A 90 16.83 -21.80 -1.35
CA LYS A 90 15.80 -22.07 -2.37
C LYS A 90 14.72 -23.01 -1.84
N ALA A 91 15.10 -24.11 -1.17
CA ALA A 91 14.17 -25.06 -0.59
C ALA A 91 13.29 -24.42 0.49
N TYR A 92 13.87 -23.54 1.32
CA TYR A 92 13.11 -22.78 2.31
C TYR A 92 12.09 -21.84 1.66
N LEU A 93 12.47 -21.08 0.63
CA LEU A 93 11.52 -20.24 -0.09
C LEU A 93 10.41 -21.08 -0.72
N GLN A 94 10.75 -22.19 -1.39
CA GLN A 94 9.75 -23.11 -1.93
C GLN A 94 8.77 -23.56 -0.85
N PHE A 95 9.26 -24.04 0.29
CA PHE A 95 8.44 -24.46 1.43
C PHE A 95 7.52 -23.34 1.93
N MET A 96 8.01 -22.10 2.05
CA MET A 96 7.17 -20.98 2.49
C MET A 96 6.05 -20.63 1.51
N PHE A 97 6.21 -20.95 0.21
CA PHE A 97 5.20 -20.75 -0.83
C PHE A 97 4.31 -21.97 -1.09
N GLU A 98 4.51 -23.08 -0.38
CA GLU A 98 3.59 -24.21 -0.40
C GLU A 98 2.25 -23.86 0.24
N GLU A 99 1.20 -24.61 -0.13
CA GLU A 99 -0.19 -24.21 0.15
C GLU A 99 -0.44 -23.99 1.64
N GLN A 100 0.00 -24.93 2.46
CA GLN A 100 -0.22 -24.92 3.91
C GLN A 100 0.47 -23.73 4.59
N GLN A 101 1.72 -23.45 4.22
CA GLN A 101 2.59 -22.46 4.86
C GLN A 101 2.14 -21.06 4.49
N MET A 102 1.86 -20.82 3.21
CA MET A 102 1.37 -19.54 2.74
C MET A 102 -0.06 -19.28 3.26
N ALA A 103 -0.93 -20.29 3.29
CA ALA A 103 -2.27 -20.12 3.82
C ALA A 103 -2.27 -19.76 5.32
N GLU A 104 -1.42 -20.43 6.10
CA GLU A 104 -1.23 -20.13 7.53
C GLU A 104 -0.60 -18.75 7.74
N TRP A 105 0.39 -18.36 6.92
CA TRP A 105 1.02 -17.05 6.97
C TRP A 105 0.00 -15.92 6.72
N ILE A 106 -0.79 -16.04 5.66
CA ILE A 106 -1.84 -15.08 5.31
C ILE A 106 -2.84 -14.95 6.46
N THR A 107 -3.29 -16.08 7.00
CA THR A 107 -4.25 -16.13 8.11
C THR A 107 -3.68 -15.50 9.38
N SER A 108 -2.46 -15.88 9.76
CA SER A 108 -1.75 -15.39 10.94
C SER A 108 -1.45 -13.90 10.87
N SER A 109 -1.27 -13.35 9.67
CA SER A 109 -1.12 -11.91 9.44
C SER A 109 -2.45 -11.15 9.40
N ALA A 110 -3.58 -11.83 9.61
CA ALA A 110 -4.93 -11.28 9.44
C ALA A 110 -5.10 -10.54 8.09
N GLY A 111 -4.58 -11.14 7.02
CA GLY A 111 -4.61 -10.58 5.66
C GLY A 111 -3.71 -9.36 5.42
N TYR A 112 -2.92 -8.92 6.42
CA TYR A 112 -1.99 -7.81 6.25
C TYR A 112 -0.86 -8.15 5.27
N CYS A 113 -0.31 -9.36 5.38
CA CYS A 113 0.64 -9.89 4.42
C CYS A 113 -0.13 -10.67 3.34
N CYS A 114 -0.50 -9.97 2.26
CA CYS A 114 -1.20 -10.57 1.12
C CYS A 114 -0.32 -11.57 0.35
N GLN A 115 -0.97 -12.49 -0.35
CA GLN A 115 -0.34 -13.46 -1.24
C GLN A 115 0.29 -12.80 -2.46
N THR A 116 1.39 -13.34 -2.99
CA THR A 116 1.92 -12.92 -4.30
C THR A 116 1.46 -13.80 -5.46
N LEU A 117 0.95 -15.01 -5.18
CA LEU A 117 0.49 -15.98 -6.17
C LEU A 117 -1.05 -16.06 -6.18
N LYS A 118 -1.63 -16.04 -7.39
CA LYS A 118 -3.09 -16.07 -7.62
C LYS A 118 -3.80 -17.28 -7.00
N ALA A 119 -3.08 -18.36 -6.72
CA ALA A 119 -3.63 -19.56 -6.14
C ALA A 119 -4.20 -19.32 -4.73
N PHE A 120 -3.71 -18.30 -4.01
CA PHE A 120 -4.10 -18.00 -2.62
C PHE A 120 -5.17 -16.92 -2.48
N ASP A 121 -5.70 -16.43 -3.60
CA ASP A 121 -6.82 -15.48 -3.65
C ASP A 121 -8.11 -16.11 -3.11
N ASN A 122 -8.14 -17.44 -2.99
CA ASN A 122 -9.22 -18.25 -2.43
C ASN A 122 -9.05 -18.52 -0.92
N ASN A 123 -8.01 -18.00 -0.26
CA ASN A 123 -7.77 -18.24 1.16
C ASN A 123 -9.01 -17.82 1.99
N PRO A 124 -9.49 -18.65 2.93
CA PRO A 124 -10.69 -18.35 3.73
C PRO A 124 -10.65 -17.02 4.48
N VAL A 125 -9.47 -16.47 4.78
CA VAL A 125 -9.33 -15.17 5.45
C VAL A 125 -10.07 -14.07 4.68
N TRP A 126 -10.11 -14.14 3.35
CA TRP A 126 -10.69 -13.11 2.49
C TRP A 126 -12.22 -13.05 2.58
N THR A 127 -12.85 -14.14 2.98
CA THR A 127 -14.31 -14.25 3.15
C THR A 127 -14.75 -14.34 4.60
N ALA A 128 -13.81 -14.51 5.55
CA ALA A 128 -14.11 -14.61 6.98
C ALA A 128 -14.66 -13.31 7.57
N ASP A 129 -14.38 -12.17 6.93
CA ASP A 129 -14.84 -10.85 7.33
C ASP A 129 -15.10 -10.00 6.08
N PRO A 130 -16.23 -9.28 5.97
CA PRO A 130 -16.51 -8.42 4.82
C PRO A 130 -15.42 -7.37 4.57
N ASN A 131 -14.70 -6.94 5.61
CA ASN A 131 -13.62 -5.96 5.49
C ASN A 131 -12.31 -6.54 4.92
N ASN A 132 -12.23 -7.86 4.72
CA ASN A 132 -11.06 -8.50 4.13
C ASN A 132 -11.16 -8.59 2.61
N ALA A 133 -12.39 -8.63 2.07
CA ALA A 133 -12.66 -8.98 0.68
C ALA A 133 -11.98 -8.05 -0.34
N ALA A 134 -11.86 -6.76 -0.04
CA ALA A 134 -11.22 -5.79 -0.92
C ALA A 134 -9.72 -6.09 -1.14
N TYR A 135 -9.05 -6.68 -0.16
CA TYR A 135 -7.61 -6.93 -0.19
C TYR A 135 -7.24 -8.23 -0.91
N ALA A 136 -8.18 -9.15 -1.08
CA ALA A 136 -7.97 -10.46 -1.71
C ALA A 136 -7.38 -10.38 -3.13
N LYS A 137 -7.62 -9.27 -3.84
CA LYS A 137 -7.17 -9.05 -5.23
C LYS A 137 -6.01 -8.06 -5.36
N ALA A 138 -5.49 -7.54 -4.25
CA ALA A 138 -4.45 -6.52 -4.24
C ALA A 138 -3.28 -6.87 -5.19
N SER A 139 -2.76 -8.07 -5.06
CA SER A 139 -1.62 -8.56 -5.85
C SER A 139 -1.92 -8.74 -7.34
N ALA A 140 -3.17 -9.04 -7.70
CA ALA A 140 -3.57 -9.17 -9.11
C ALA A 140 -3.65 -7.80 -9.82
N THR A 141 -3.84 -6.72 -9.07
CA THR A 141 -3.94 -5.35 -9.58
C THR A 141 -2.66 -4.54 -9.46
N LEU A 142 -1.62 -5.11 -8.83
CA LEU A 142 -0.40 -4.42 -8.48
C LEU A 142 0.37 -3.91 -9.70
N ARG A 143 0.83 -2.66 -9.62
CA ARG A 143 1.72 -2.04 -10.60
C ARG A 143 3.03 -1.64 -9.93
N PRO A 144 4.20 -1.85 -10.56
CA PRO A 144 5.44 -1.35 -10.00
C PRO A 144 5.53 0.19 -10.15
N ASN A 145 6.36 0.84 -9.34
CA ASN A 145 6.50 2.31 -9.34
C ASN A 145 7.00 2.92 -10.67
N GLY A 146 7.51 2.10 -11.60
CA GLY A 146 7.88 2.51 -12.96
C GLY A 146 6.85 2.15 -14.03
N TYR A 147 5.62 1.75 -13.65
CA TYR A 147 4.61 1.28 -14.59
C TYR A 147 4.32 2.27 -15.74
N ALA A 148 4.05 1.73 -16.93
CA ALA A 148 4.09 2.36 -18.25
C ALA A 148 5.50 2.64 -18.83
N GLY A 149 6.56 2.55 -18.01
CA GLY A 149 7.96 2.62 -18.44
C GLY A 149 8.82 1.44 -17.93
N PRO A 150 10.14 1.46 -18.20
CA PRO A 150 11.06 0.46 -17.67
C PRO A 150 11.34 0.69 -16.18
N LEU A 151 11.47 -0.40 -15.43
CA LEU A 151 12.04 -0.33 -14.07
C LEU A 151 13.56 -0.18 -14.17
N GLY A 152 14.10 0.79 -13.44
CA GLY A 152 15.55 1.01 -13.41
C GLY A 152 15.94 2.22 -12.58
N TYR A 153 17.16 2.69 -12.81
CA TYR A 153 17.74 3.82 -12.10
C TYR A 153 16.83 5.06 -12.14
N ALA A 154 16.29 5.39 -13.31
CA ALA A 154 15.46 6.58 -13.48
C ALA A 154 14.15 6.53 -12.66
N SER A 155 13.42 5.41 -12.71
CA SER A 155 12.20 5.21 -11.92
C SER A 155 12.50 5.19 -10.42
N ALA A 156 13.61 4.59 -10.01
CA ALA A 156 14.03 4.54 -8.61
C ALA A 156 14.41 5.93 -8.09
N ALA A 157 15.17 6.71 -8.87
CA ALA A 157 15.59 8.06 -8.51
C ALA A 157 14.41 9.03 -8.43
N THR A 158 13.46 8.94 -9.37
CA THR A 158 12.22 9.76 -9.35
C THR A 158 11.42 9.54 -8.06
N MET A 159 11.36 8.29 -7.59
CA MET A 159 10.71 7.94 -6.32
C MET A 159 11.52 8.40 -5.10
N ALA A 160 12.83 8.14 -5.09
CA ALA A 160 13.73 8.50 -4.00
C ALA A 160 13.78 10.01 -3.75
N ASP A 161 13.73 10.81 -4.81
CA ASP A 161 13.76 12.26 -4.74
C ASP A 161 12.35 12.88 -4.62
N TYR A 162 11.35 12.06 -4.26
CA TYR A 162 9.98 12.48 -3.95
C TYR A 162 9.32 13.35 -5.01
N VAL A 163 9.68 13.19 -6.29
CA VAL A 163 9.24 14.10 -7.37
C VAL A 163 7.71 14.22 -7.42
N LEU A 164 7.00 13.10 -7.33
CA LEU A 164 5.53 13.09 -7.34
C LEU A 164 4.92 13.60 -6.03
N VAL A 165 5.53 13.29 -4.89
CA VAL A 165 5.03 13.71 -3.56
C VAL A 165 5.15 15.23 -3.42
N ASP A 166 6.29 15.80 -3.81
CA ASP A 166 6.51 17.25 -3.83
C ASP A 166 5.56 17.96 -4.77
N MET A 167 5.26 17.36 -5.94
CA MET A 167 4.28 17.89 -6.90
C MET A 167 2.92 18.07 -6.23
N PHE A 168 2.41 17.01 -5.57
CA PHE A 168 1.15 17.08 -4.86
C PHE A 168 1.22 18.09 -3.72
N ALA A 169 2.26 18.05 -2.88
CA ALA A 169 2.43 18.96 -1.76
C ALA A 169 2.36 20.43 -2.20
N LYS A 170 3.08 20.81 -3.26
CA LYS A 170 3.05 22.17 -3.82
C LYS A 170 1.66 22.58 -4.30
N ALA A 171 0.97 21.70 -5.03
CA ALA A 171 -0.36 21.97 -5.55
C ALA A 171 -1.41 22.09 -4.43
N VAL A 172 -1.41 21.16 -3.45
CA VAL A 172 -2.46 21.12 -2.42
C VAL A 172 -2.29 22.21 -1.36
N THR A 173 -1.05 22.62 -1.09
CA THR A 173 -0.72 23.73 -0.18
C THR A 173 -0.92 25.10 -0.83
N GLY A 174 -1.03 25.16 -2.15
CA GLY A 174 -1.14 26.41 -2.90
C GLY A 174 0.20 27.14 -3.11
N GLN A 175 1.33 26.47 -2.90
CA GLN A 175 2.65 27.01 -3.25
C GLN A 175 2.83 27.18 -4.77
N ALA A 176 2.11 26.37 -5.56
CA ALA A 176 2.05 26.47 -7.01
C ALA A 176 0.64 26.11 -7.50
N THR A 177 0.25 26.59 -8.68
CA THR A 177 -0.94 26.06 -9.35
C THR A 177 -0.74 24.57 -9.71
N PRO A 178 -1.82 23.77 -9.88
CA PRO A 178 -1.70 22.39 -10.31
C PRO A 178 -0.89 22.22 -11.60
N GLN A 179 -1.05 23.14 -12.55
CA GLN A 179 -0.30 23.13 -13.81
C GLN A 179 1.21 23.35 -13.58
N GLU A 180 1.58 24.40 -12.85
CA GLU A 180 3.00 24.70 -12.57
C GLU A 180 3.68 23.56 -11.79
N ALA A 181 2.98 22.97 -10.81
CA ALA A 181 3.51 21.84 -10.05
C ALA A 181 3.81 20.63 -10.97
N VAL A 182 2.89 20.29 -11.88
CA VAL A 182 3.07 19.21 -12.86
C VAL A 182 4.22 19.51 -13.81
N GLU A 183 4.31 20.72 -14.36
CA GLU A 183 5.39 21.12 -15.27
C GLU A 183 6.77 21.05 -14.60
N GLU A 184 6.87 21.45 -13.32
CA GLU A 184 8.10 21.31 -12.56
C GLU A 184 8.45 19.84 -12.30
N ALA A 185 7.48 19.04 -11.88
CA ALA A 185 7.67 17.61 -11.62
C ALA A 185 8.10 16.86 -12.88
N GLU A 186 7.51 17.18 -14.04
CA GLU A 186 7.91 16.64 -15.34
C GLU A 186 9.36 17.02 -15.67
N LYS A 187 9.74 18.30 -15.52
CA LYS A 187 11.12 18.74 -15.73
C LYS A 187 12.10 18.00 -14.81
N ARG A 188 11.74 17.80 -13.54
CA ARG A 188 12.55 17.04 -12.56
C ARG A 188 12.69 15.58 -12.97
N ALA A 189 11.58 14.89 -13.26
CA ALA A 189 11.58 13.50 -13.68
C ALA A 189 12.43 13.30 -14.95
N ASN A 190 12.25 14.16 -15.96
CA ASN A 190 12.99 14.10 -17.21
C ASN A 190 14.52 14.19 -17.04
N ARG A 191 15.04 14.78 -15.95
CA ARG A 191 16.49 14.75 -15.69
C ARG A 191 17.01 13.34 -15.44
N TYR A 192 16.23 12.48 -14.80
CA TYR A 192 16.61 11.08 -14.57
C TYR A 192 16.40 10.19 -15.79
N TYR A 193 15.50 10.56 -16.71
CA TYR A 193 15.21 9.76 -17.92
C TYR A 193 16.01 10.19 -19.16
N ARG A 194 16.86 11.22 -19.05
CA ARG A 194 17.75 11.68 -20.14
C ARG A 194 19.10 10.96 -20.18
N VAL A 195 19.40 10.11 -19.19
CA VAL A 195 20.63 9.31 -19.10
C VAL A 195 20.51 8.01 -19.87
#